data_AF-A0A7V1PXC4-F1
#
_entry.id   AF-A0A7V1PXC4-F1
#
_cell.length_a   1.000
_cell.length_b   1.000
_cell.length_c   1.000
_cell.angle_alpha   90.00
_cell.angle_beta   90.00
_cell.angle_gamma   90.00
#
_symmetry.space_group_name_H-M   'P 1'
#
loop_
_entity.id
_entity.type
_entity.pdbx_description
1 polymer ?
#
loop_
_entity_poly.entity_id
_entity_poly.type
_entity_poly.pdbx_seq_one_letter_code
_entity_poly.pdbx_strand_id
1 'polypeptide(L)'
;MHWKKLLSKKLLCDDKPDTDTQDGRSQFQRDFDRIVFSSAFRRMQDKTQVFPMPESDFVHNRLTHCLEVSCVGRSLGNLVGKKILERNKKLQKEFTQFHFGEIVASACLAHDIGNPPFGHSGEDAISEYFKNGNGKRFEKELNVKQWADFIKFDGNAQGFRIITKLQNSNILGGLKLTCATLAAFTKYPKESLIDDALTKNISK
;
A
#
# COMPACT_ATOMS: atom_id res chain seq x y z
N MET A 1 -9.11 17.87 -10.01
CA MET A 1 -9.11 16.94 -8.84
C MET A 1 -9.75 17.62 -7.64
N HIS A 2 -10.61 16.92 -6.89
CA HIS A 2 -11.27 17.45 -5.69
C HIS A 2 -10.54 17.00 -4.41
N TRP A 3 -9.65 17.85 -3.88
CA TRP A 3 -8.79 17.52 -2.73
C TRP A 3 -9.54 17.03 -1.49
N LYS A 4 -10.71 17.59 -1.18
CA LYS A 4 -11.52 17.14 -0.04
C LYS A 4 -11.98 15.68 -0.16
N LYS A 5 -12.18 15.18 -1.38
CA LYS A 5 -12.50 13.76 -1.62
C LYS A 5 -11.23 12.88 -1.57
N LEU A 6 -10.11 13.40 -2.04
CA LEU A 6 -8.83 12.67 -2.05
C LEU A 6 -8.22 12.53 -0.64
N LEU A 7 -8.45 13.51 0.23
CA LEU A 7 -7.99 13.53 1.63
C LEU A 7 -9.06 12.98 2.58
N SER A 8 -9.83 11.97 2.16
CA SER A 8 -10.87 11.39 3.01
C SER A 8 -10.24 10.62 4.18
N LYS A 9 -10.72 10.92 5.39
CA LYS A 9 -10.34 10.21 6.63
C LYS A 9 -11.26 9.01 6.88
N LYS A 10 -12.19 8.72 5.97
CA LYS A 10 -13.05 7.52 6.03
C LYS A 10 -12.19 6.27 6.04
N LEU A 11 -12.45 5.39 7.01
CA LEU A 11 -11.78 4.10 7.12
C LEU A 11 -12.41 3.09 6.15
N LEU A 12 -11.59 2.18 5.62
CA LEU A 12 -12.09 1.10 4.76
C LEU A 12 -13.15 0.26 5.47
N CYS A 13 -14.28 0.02 4.80
CA CYS A 13 -15.41 -0.76 5.31
C CYS A 13 -15.96 -0.25 6.66
N ASP A 14 -15.90 1.06 6.90
CA ASP A 14 -16.53 1.71 8.05
C ASP A 14 -17.65 2.64 7.57
N ASP A 15 -18.80 2.58 8.24
CA ASP A 15 -19.97 3.42 7.94
C ASP A 15 -19.97 4.71 8.76
N LYS A 16 -19.04 4.84 9.72
CA LYS A 16 -18.91 6.04 10.54
C LYS A 16 -18.50 7.27 9.71
N PRO A 17 -18.97 8.46 10.12
CA PRO A 17 -18.62 9.70 9.44
C PRO A 17 -17.11 10.00 9.54
N ASP A 18 -16.64 10.80 8.57
CA ASP A 18 -15.26 11.25 8.41
C ASP A 18 -14.93 12.31 9.50
N THR A 19 -14.66 11.83 10.72
CA THR A 19 -14.40 12.69 11.91
C THR A 19 -13.07 12.36 12.57
N ASP A 20 -12.39 13.40 13.07
CA ASP A 20 -11.18 13.24 13.89
C ASP A 20 -11.51 12.63 15.26
N THR A 21 -10.54 11.91 15.84
CA THR A 21 -10.68 11.33 17.16
C THR A 21 -10.47 12.37 18.25
N GLN A 22 -11.13 12.19 19.40
CA GLN A 22 -11.00 13.09 20.56
C GLN A 22 -9.64 12.97 21.29
N ASP A 23 -8.77 12.05 20.88
CA ASP A 23 -7.48 11.76 21.53
C ASP A 23 -6.30 12.61 20.99
N GLY A 24 -6.58 13.56 20.10
CA GLY A 24 -5.59 14.51 19.57
C GLY A 24 -4.75 13.99 18.39
N ARG A 25 -4.92 12.73 17.97
CA ARG A 25 -4.25 12.17 16.78
C ARG A 25 -5.12 12.31 15.54
N SER A 26 -4.51 12.61 14.41
CA SER A 26 -5.22 12.55 13.11
C SER A 26 -5.47 11.08 12.73
N GLN A 27 -6.48 10.80 11.91
CA GLN A 27 -6.67 9.44 11.37
C GLN A 27 -5.48 9.00 10.51
N PHE A 28 -4.81 9.92 9.82
CA PHE A 28 -3.64 9.62 9.00
C PHE A 28 -2.42 9.24 9.84
N GLN A 29 -2.25 9.87 11.01
CA GLN A 29 -1.23 9.47 11.98
C GLN A 29 -1.51 8.06 12.52
N ARG A 30 -2.77 7.74 12.79
CA ARG A 30 -3.18 6.40 13.26
C ARG A 30 -2.93 5.32 12.20
N ASP A 31 -3.06 5.65 10.91
CA ASP A 31 -2.69 4.72 9.84
C ASP A 31 -1.22 4.33 9.91
N PHE A 32 -0.32 5.30 10.13
CA PHE A 32 1.10 5.05 10.34
C PHE A 32 1.31 4.09 11.52
N ASP A 33 0.72 4.38 12.68
CA ASP A 33 0.82 3.54 13.88
C ASP A 33 0.33 2.11 13.60
N ARG A 34 -0.83 1.95 12.98
CA ARG A 34 -1.40 0.64 12.63
C ARG A 34 -0.48 -0.19 11.76
N ILE A 35 0.22 0.43 10.82
CA ILE A 35 1.20 -0.24 9.96
C ILE A 35 2.42 -0.65 10.79
N VAL A 36 3.01 0.26 11.57
CA VAL A 36 4.18 -0.02 12.43
C VAL A 36 3.92 -1.19 13.38
N PHE A 37 2.76 -1.23 14.02
CA PHE A 37 2.42 -2.29 14.98
C PHE A 37 1.95 -3.60 14.32
N SER A 38 1.76 -3.63 12.99
CA SER A 38 1.30 -4.83 12.30
C SER A 38 2.34 -5.94 12.28
N SER A 39 1.89 -7.19 12.38
CA SER A 39 2.77 -8.36 12.26
C SER A 39 3.46 -8.42 10.89
N ALA A 40 2.76 -7.96 9.84
CA ALA A 40 3.29 -7.95 8.48
C ALA A 40 4.46 -6.98 8.31
N PHE A 41 4.39 -5.80 8.93
CA PHE A 41 5.49 -4.84 8.94
C PHE A 41 6.69 -5.39 9.72
N ARG A 42 6.47 -5.97 10.91
CA ARG A 42 7.54 -6.57 11.72
C ARG A 42 8.30 -7.68 10.99
N ARG A 43 7.60 -8.51 10.20
CA ARG A 43 8.23 -9.56 9.36
C ARG A 43 9.17 -9.02 8.29
N MET A 44 9.15 -7.73 7.98
CA MET A 44 10.13 -7.15 7.04
C MET A 44 11.53 -7.04 7.63
N GLN A 45 11.67 -7.16 8.96
CA GLN A 45 12.97 -7.20 9.63
C GLN A 45 13.80 -8.41 9.16
N ASP A 46 13.14 -9.55 8.95
CA ASP A 46 13.77 -10.81 8.54
C ASP A 46 13.78 -11.02 7.02
N LYS A 47 13.44 -9.98 6.24
CA LYS A 47 13.49 -10.01 4.77
C LYS A 47 14.68 -9.19 4.30
N THR A 48 15.65 -9.86 3.68
CA THR A 48 16.82 -9.21 3.06
C THR A 48 16.44 -8.60 1.71
N GLN A 49 17.15 -7.53 1.34
CA GLN A 49 17.20 -7.04 -0.05
C GLN A 49 18.33 -7.79 -0.76
N VAL A 50 18.02 -8.83 -1.56
CA VAL A 50 18.80 -9.51 -2.63
C VAL A 50 20.27 -9.93 -2.37
N PHE A 51 21.02 -9.29 -1.48
CA PHE A 51 22.40 -9.61 -1.14
C PHE A 51 22.47 -10.72 -0.07
N PRO A 52 23.34 -11.73 -0.25
CA PRO A 52 23.70 -12.64 0.83
C PRO A 52 24.37 -11.82 1.94
N MET A 53 23.94 -12.03 3.18
CA MET A 53 24.37 -11.29 4.37
C MET A 53 25.91 -11.33 4.50
N PRO A 54 26.67 -10.27 4.14
CA PRO A 54 28.09 -10.21 4.44
C PRO A 54 28.24 -9.85 5.93
N GLU A 55 29.36 -10.20 6.55
CA GLU A 55 29.71 -9.86 7.95
C GLU A 55 29.94 -8.34 8.18
N SER A 56 29.35 -7.47 7.36
CA SER A 56 29.55 -6.01 7.37
C SER A 56 28.33 -5.27 7.96
N ASP A 57 28.61 -4.32 8.85
CA ASP A 57 27.70 -3.71 9.83
C ASP A 57 26.52 -2.84 9.30
N PHE A 58 26.26 -2.77 8.00
CA PHE A 58 25.22 -1.85 7.45
C PHE A 58 24.39 -2.43 6.29
N VAL A 59 24.01 -3.70 6.37
CA VAL A 59 23.03 -4.27 5.42
C VAL A 59 21.62 -3.79 5.77
N HIS A 60 21.00 -3.03 4.88
CA HIS A 60 19.61 -2.61 5.04
C HIS A 60 18.69 -3.81 4.78
N ASN A 61 17.93 -4.21 5.79
CA ASN A 61 16.78 -5.10 5.58
C ASN A 61 15.59 -4.30 5.02
N ARG A 62 14.55 -4.99 4.55
CA ARG A 62 13.38 -4.29 3.98
C ARG A 62 12.69 -3.36 4.99
N LEU A 63 12.77 -3.65 6.29
CA LEU A 63 12.22 -2.81 7.35
C LEU A 63 12.92 -1.43 7.40
N THR A 64 14.24 -1.42 7.51
CA THR A 64 15.05 -0.18 7.58
C THR A 64 14.88 0.64 6.31
N HIS A 65 14.90 0.00 5.14
CA HIS A 65 14.57 0.66 3.87
C HIS A 65 13.19 1.34 3.90
N CYS A 66 12.14 0.63 4.34
CA CYS A 66 10.79 1.22 4.44
C CYS A 66 10.72 2.39 5.42
N LEU A 67 11.48 2.36 6.52
CA LEU A 67 11.55 3.45 7.47
C LEU A 67 12.18 4.71 6.83
N GLU A 68 13.31 4.56 6.14
CA GLU A 68 13.97 5.66 5.44
C GLU A 68 13.09 6.27 4.35
N VAL A 69 12.49 5.41 3.51
CA VAL A 69 11.55 5.84 2.47
C VAL A 69 10.34 6.56 3.10
N SER A 70 9.86 6.11 4.27
CA SER A 70 8.77 6.81 4.98
C SER A 70 9.16 8.20 5.48
N CYS A 71 10.42 8.38 5.92
CA CYS A 71 10.94 9.68 6.35
C CYS A 71 11.05 10.66 5.17
N VAL A 72 11.59 10.19 4.04
CA VAL A 72 11.64 10.98 2.80
C VAL A 72 10.23 11.30 2.30
N GLY A 73 9.34 10.32 2.27
CA GLY A 73 7.94 10.47 1.89
C GLY A 73 7.20 11.49 2.76
N ARG A 74 7.42 11.47 4.08
CA ARG A 74 6.85 12.46 5.02
C ARG A 74 7.28 13.88 4.65
N SER A 75 8.57 14.07 4.40
CA SER A 75 9.12 15.38 4.03
C SER A 75 8.52 15.89 2.72
N LEU A 76 8.47 15.03 1.69
CA LEU A 76 7.85 15.35 0.41
C LEU A 76 6.36 15.71 0.56
N GLY A 77 5.61 14.90 1.31
CA GLY A 77 4.20 15.14 1.59
C GLY A 77 3.96 16.48 2.28
N ASN A 78 4.77 16.82 3.29
CA ASN A 78 4.68 18.11 3.99
C ASN A 78 4.94 19.29 3.04
N LEU A 79 6.00 19.23 2.22
CA LEU A 79 6.37 20.29 1.29
C LEU A 79 5.29 20.52 0.24
N VAL A 80 4.77 19.44 -0.35
CA VAL A 80 3.70 19.50 -1.36
C VAL A 80 2.38 19.94 -0.72
N GLY A 81 2.04 19.42 0.46
CA GLY A 81 0.87 19.80 1.23
C GLY A 81 0.82 21.30 1.52
N LYS A 82 1.96 21.89 1.91
CA LYS A 82 2.10 23.34 2.07
C LYS A 82 1.71 24.11 0.80
N LYS A 83 2.25 23.71 -0.35
CA LYS A 83 1.96 24.33 -1.65
C LYS A 83 0.51 24.16 -2.09
N ILE A 84 -0.10 23.01 -1.81
CA ILE A 84 -1.52 22.76 -2.10
C ILE A 84 -2.41 23.66 -1.25
N LEU A 85 -2.11 23.78 0.05
CA LEU A 85 -2.86 24.61 0.99
C LEU A 85 -2.73 26.11 0.67
N GLU A 86 -1.54 26.58 0.28
CA GLU A 86 -1.32 27.95 -0.22
C GLU A 86 -2.23 28.27 -1.42
N ARG A 87 -2.39 27.30 -2.35
CA ARG A 87 -3.25 27.44 -3.54
C ARG A 87 -4.75 27.25 -3.25
N ASN A 88 -5.11 26.60 -2.14
CA ASN A 88 -6.48 26.21 -1.80
C ASN A 88 -6.84 26.61 -0.36
N LYS A 89 -7.02 27.91 -0.11
CA LYS A 89 -7.28 28.46 1.23
C LYS A 89 -8.47 27.83 1.98
N LYS A 90 -9.49 27.32 1.26
CA LYS A 90 -10.62 26.61 1.88
C LYS A 90 -10.19 25.33 2.60
N LEU A 91 -9.19 24.61 2.09
CA LEU A 91 -8.67 23.38 2.71
C LEU A 91 -7.95 23.65 4.03
N GLN A 92 -7.38 24.83 4.22
CA GLN A 92 -6.63 25.19 5.44
C GLN A 92 -7.50 25.16 6.70
N LYS A 93 -8.83 25.24 6.55
CA LYS A 93 -9.77 25.13 7.67
C LYS A 93 -9.88 23.70 8.23
N GLU A 94 -9.59 22.69 7.40
CA GLU A 94 -9.80 21.28 7.73
C GLU A 94 -8.51 20.47 7.73
N PHE A 95 -7.47 20.93 7.01
CA PHE A 95 -6.23 20.19 6.84
C PHE A 95 -4.99 21.06 7.06
N THR A 96 -3.98 20.46 7.67
CA THR A 96 -2.62 21.00 7.77
C THR A 96 -1.70 20.31 6.76
N GLN A 97 -0.51 20.87 6.53
CA GLN A 97 0.50 20.25 5.67
C GLN A 97 0.93 18.86 6.19
N PHE A 98 0.84 18.64 7.51
CA PHE A 98 1.26 17.40 8.16
C PHE A 98 0.35 16.22 7.80
N HIS A 99 -0.93 16.46 7.55
CA HIS A 99 -1.84 15.42 7.06
C HIS A 99 -1.35 14.80 5.73
N PHE A 100 -0.78 15.61 4.83
CA PHE A 100 -0.20 15.10 3.59
C PHE A 100 1.05 14.27 3.85
N GLY A 101 1.93 14.73 4.75
CA GLY A 101 3.11 13.98 5.17
C GLY A 101 2.75 12.65 5.82
N GLU A 102 1.71 12.61 6.67
CA GLU A 102 1.22 11.39 7.34
C GLU A 102 0.68 10.36 6.35
N ILE A 103 -0.13 10.79 5.37
CA ILE A 103 -0.65 9.92 4.30
C ILE A 103 0.50 9.31 3.50
N VAL A 104 1.41 10.16 3.00
CA VAL A 104 2.53 9.71 2.16
C VAL A 104 3.48 8.82 2.97
N ALA A 105 3.80 9.19 4.21
CA ALA A 105 4.65 8.38 5.08
C ALA A 105 4.06 7.00 5.33
N SER A 106 2.74 6.91 5.57
CA SER A 106 2.04 5.64 5.80
C SER A 106 2.07 4.75 4.56
N ALA A 107 1.78 5.32 3.38
CA ALA A 107 1.86 4.60 2.11
C ALA A 107 3.29 4.10 1.82
N CYS A 108 4.29 4.96 2.00
CA CYS A 108 5.71 4.62 1.89
C CYS A 108 6.13 3.52 2.87
N LEU A 109 5.65 3.56 4.11
CA LEU A 109 6.00 2.57 5.13
C LEU A 109 5.50 1.17 4.77
N ALA A 110 4.32 1.08 4.15
CA ALA A 110 3.71 -0.19 3.74
C ALA A 110 4.15 -0.67 2.35
N HIS A 111 4.87 0.13 1.55
CA HIS A 111 5.01 -0.08 0.10
C HIS A 111 5.53 -1.45 -0.32
N ASP A 112 6.34 -2.08 0.54
CA ASP A 112 7.04 -3.34 0.30
C ASP A 112 6.48 -4.53 1.11
N ILE A 113 5.37 -4.31 1.83
CA ILE A 113 4.79 -5.28 2.77
C ILE A 113 4.32 -6.58 2.10
N GLY A 114 3.94 -6.50 0.82
CA GLY A 114 3.42 -7.61 0.03
C GLY A 114 4.45 -8.40 -0.75
N ASN A 115 5.68 -7.89 -0.87
CA ASN A 115 6.70 -8.54 -1.69
C ASN A 115 7.08 -9.91 -1.08
N PRO A 116 7.16 -10.97 -1.91
CA PRO A 116 7.56 -12.30 -1.46
C PRO A 116 9.04 -12.31 -1.04
N PRO A 117 9.49 -13.42 -0.40
CA PRO A 117 10.92 -13.71 -0.30
C PRO A 117 11.60 -13.62 -1.67
N PHE A 118 12.87 -13.21 -1.70
CA PHE A 118 13.65 -13.03 -2.94
C PHE A 118 13.13 -11.96 -3.92
N GLY A 119 12.11 -11.18 -3.56
CA GLY A 119 11.68 -10.02 -4.36
C GLY A 119 11.10 -10.45 -5.69
N HIS A 120 11.48 -9.78 -6.79
CA HIS A 120 10.98 -10.10 -8.14
C HIS A 120 11.22 -11.58 -8.52
N SER A 121 12.37 -12.16 -8.17
CA SER A 121 12.61 -13.59 -8.42
C SER A 121 11.58 -14.48 -7.72
N GLY A 122 11.08 -14.07 -6.54
CA GLY A 122 10.01 -14.76 -5.85
C GLY A 122 8.64 -14.58 -6.53
N GLU A 123 8.37 -13.42 -7.09
CA GLU A 123 7.15 -13.15 -7.87
C GLU A 123 7.13 -13.97 -9.16
N ASP A 124 8.27 -14.03 -9.86
CA ASP A 124 8.46 -14.85 -11.05
C ASP A 124 8.29 -16.33 -10.72
N ALA A 125 8.90 -16.81 -9.63
CA ALA A 125 8.78 -18.21 -9.22
C ALA A 125 7.33 -18.60 -8.88
N ILE A 126 6.57 -17.73 -8.19
CA ILE A 126 5.14 -17.95 -7.92
C ILE A 126 4.37 -18.00 -9.24
N SER A 127 4.58 -17.02 -10.11
CA SER A 127 3.91 -16.93 -11.41
C SER A 127 4.18 -18.17 -12.27
N GLU A 128 5.43 -18.62 -12.31
CA GLU A 128 5.87 -19.79 -13.07
C GLU A 128 5.28 -21.10 -12.54
N TYR A 129 5.18 -21.23 -11.21
CA TYR A 129 4.53 -22.38 -10.57
C TYR A 129 3.08 -22.56 -11.04
N PHE A 130 2.33 -21.46 -11.21
CA PHE A 130 0.97 -21.50 -11.73
C PHE A 130 0.91 -21.67 -13.26
N LYS A 131 1.79 -21.00 -14.02
CA LYS A 131 1.81 -21.08 -15.49
C LYS A 131 2.17 -22.48 -16.01
N ASN A 132 3.31 -23.00 -15.56
CA ASN A 132 3.95 -24.18 -16.14
C ASN A 132 4.23 -25.29 -15.10
N GLY A 133 4.09 -24.99 -13.81
CA GLY A 133 4.28 -25.95 -12.73
C GLY A 133 3.00 -26.67 -12.28
N ASN A 134 3.08 -27.26 -11.08
CA ASN A 134 1.98 -28.02 -10.47
C ASN A 134 0.74 -27.16 -10.17
N GLY A 135 0.88 -25.83 -10.11
CA GLY A 135 -0.24 -24.91 -9.89
C GLY A 135 -1.26 -24.92 -11.03
N LYS A 136 -0.87 -25.36 -12.24
CA LYS A 136 -1.75 -25.49 -13.41
C LYS A 136 -2.97 -26.38 -13.17
N ARG A 137 -2.90 -27.31 -12.20
CA ARG A 137 -4.06 -28.14 -11.80
C ARG A 137 -5.27 -27.32 -11.37
N PHE A 138 -5.07 -26.10 -10.86
CA PHE A 138 -6.13 -25.21 -10.39
C PHE A 138 -6.73 -24.33 -11.49
N GLU A 139 -6.16 -24.33 -12.71
CA GLU A 139 -6.59 -23.46 -13.82
C GLU A 139 -8.07 -23.63 -14.15
N LYS A 140 -8.57 -24.87 -14.12
CA LYS A 140 -9.97 -25.21 -14.41
C LYS A 140 -10.95 -24.85 -13.30
N GLU A 141 -10.46 -24.58 -12.09
CA GLU A 141 -11.27 -24.22 -10.92
C GLU A 141 -11.48 -22.70 -10.81
N LEU A 142 -10.75 -21.91 -11.61
CA LEU A 142 -10.70 -20.46 -11.52
C LEU A 142 -11.21 -19.83 -12.82
N ASN A 143 -11.85 -18.66 -12.70
CA ASN A 143 -12.16 -17.88 -13.90
C ASN A 143 -10.90 -17.19 -14.46
N VAL A 144 -10.99 -16.68 -15.69
CA VAL A 144 -9.85 -16.08 -16.39
C VAL A 144 -9.18 -14.94 -15.61
N LYS A 145 -9.96 -14.09 -14.92
CA LYS A 145 -9.42 -12.97 -14.13
C LYS A 145 -8.74 -13.46 -12.85
N GLN A 146 -9.35 -14.43 -12.16
CA GLN A 146 -8.75 -15.05 -10.98
C GLN A 146 -7.46 -15.79 -11.32
N TRP A 147 -7.44 -16.52 -12.44
CA TRP A 147 -6.24 -17.19 -12.92
C TRP A 147 -5.14 -16.18 -13.24
N ALA A 148 -5.48 -15.07 -13.90
CA ALA A 148 -4.56 -13.99 -14.20
C ALA A 148 -3.85 -13.42 -12.97
N ASP A 149 -4.52 -13.30 -11.83
CA ASP A 149 -3.90 -12.84 -10.57
C ASP A 149 -2.78 -13.78 -10.09
N PHE A 150 -2.89 -15.09 -10.34
CA PHE A 150 -1.87 -16.06 -9.93
C PHE A 150 -0.69 -16.12 -10.90
N ILE A 151 -0.97 -16.10 -12.21
CA ILE A 151 0.08 -16.16 -13.24
C ILE A 151 0.79 -14.80 -13.46
N LYS A 152 0.22 -13.70 -12.97
CA LYS A 152 0.83 -12.37 -12.96
C LYS A 152 0.89 -11.85 -11.52
N PHE A 153 1.45 -12.67 -10.63
CA PHE A 153 1.55 -12.32 -9.22
C PHE A 153 2.35 -11.03 -9.04
N ASP A 154 1.82 -10.09 -8.26
CA ASP A 154 2.42 -8.77 -8.02
C ASP A 154 2.43 -8.45 -6.52
N GLY A 155 3.60 -8.08 -6.00
CA GLY A 155 3.79 -7.77 -4.58
C GLY A 155 3.01 -6.55 -4.10
N ASN A 156 2.69 -5.58 -4.96
CA ASN A 156 1.84 -4.44 -4.59
C ASN A 156 0.38 -4.90 -4.43
N ALA A 157 -0.11 -5.74 -5.33
CA ALA A 157 -1.45 -6.33 -5.21
C ALA A 157 -1.56 -7.21 -3.95
N GLN A 158 -0.55 -8.03 -3.68
CA GLN A 158 -0.46 -8.80 -2.45
C GLN A 158 -0.38 -7.90 -1.21
N GLY A 159 0.34 -6.78 -1.30
CA GLY A 159 0.44 -5.78 -0.23
C GLY A 159 -0.92 -5.17 0.10
N PHE A 160 -1.69 -4.84 -0.94
CA PHE A 160 -3.07 -4.36 -0.79
C PHE A 160 -3.94 -5.40 -0.08
N ARG A 161 -3.85 -6.67 -0.48
CA ARG A 161 -4.54 -7.79 0.20
C ARG A 161 -4.10 -7.93 1.67
N ILE A 162 -2.82 -7.78 1.97
CA ILE A 162 -2.31 -7.88 3.35
C ILE A 162 -2.92 -6.80 4.25
N ILE A 163 -2.87 -5.54 3.84
CA ILE A 163 -3.32 -4.42 4.67
C ILE A 163 -4.85 -4.34 4.80
N THR A 164 -5.59 -4.81 3.79
CA THR A 164 -7.06 -4.72 3.75
C THR A 164 -7.78 -5.97 4.22
N LYS A 165 -7.11 -7.14 4.26
CA LYS A 165 -7.79 -8.42 4.53
C LYS A 165 -7.02 -9.36 5.46
N LEU A 166 -5.70 -9.53 5.28
CA LEU A 166 -4.96 -10.57 6.02
C LEU A 166 -4.50 -10.11 7.40
N GLN A 167 -4.08 -8.86 7.55
CA GLN A 167 -3.81 -8.30 8.86
C GLN A 167 -5.12 -8.04 9.59
N ASN A 168 -5.23 -8.56 10.82
CA ASN A 168 -6.48 -8.58 11.59
C ASN A 168 -7.64 -9.20 10.79
N SER A 169 -7.47 -10.45 10.33
CA SER A 169 -8.43 -11.14 9.45
C SER A 169 -9.87 -11.23 9.99
N ASN A 170 -10.05 -11.11 11.31
CA ASN A 170 -11.36 -11.10 11.96
C ASN A 170 -12.08 -9.74 11.84
N ILE A 171 -11.38 -8.71 11.35
CA ILE A 171 -11.89 -7.35 11.20
C ILE A 171 -12.09 -7.08 9.70
N LEU A 172 -13.33 -6.75 9.31
CA LEU A 172 -13.60 -6.29 7.96
C LEU A 172 -12.82 -5.00 7.67
N GLY A 173 -12.06 -4.99 6.57
CA GLY A 173 -11.14 -3.90 6.21
C GLY A 173 -9.73 -4.03 6.80
N GLY A 174 -9.43 -5.12 7.52
CA GLY A 174 -8.09 -5.47 7.97
C GLY A 174 -7.49 -4.46 8.95
N LEU A 175 -6.43 -3.74 8.54
CA LEU A 175 -5.86 -2.65 9.34
C LEU A 175 -6.80 -1.44 9.45
N LYS A 176 -7.87 -1.37 8.67
CA LYS A 176 -8.83 -0.26 8.62
C LYS A 176 -8.14 1.09 8.36
N LEU A 177 -7.26 1.13 7.36
CA LEU A 177 -6.60 2.37 6.97
C LEU A 177 -7.58 3.35 6.31
N THR A 178 -7.26 4.64 6.33
CA THR A 178 -8.05 5.66 5.62
C THR A 178 -8.02 5.42 4.12
N CYS A 179 -9.10 5.79 3.42
CA CYS A 179 -9.16 5.72 1.96
C CYS A 179 -8.06 6.55 1.28
N ALA A 180 -7.66 7.68 1.88
CA ALA A 180 -6.55 8.50 1.37
C ALA A 180 -5.21 7.74 1.39
N THR A 181 -4.89 7.08 2.51
CA THR A 181 -3.68 6.24 2.62
C THR A 181 -3.72 5.07 1.66
N LEU A 182 -4.86 4.38 1.53
CA LEU A 182 -5.01 3.27 0.58
C LEU A 182 -4.85 3.72 -0.87
N ALA A 183 -5.40 4.89 -1.23
CA ALA A 183 -5.23 5.46 -2.56
C ALA A 183 -3.77 5.83 -2.83
N ALA A 184 -3.07 6.44 -1.87
CA ALA A 184 -1.65 6.77 -1.99
C ALA A 184 -0.76 5.51 -2.05
N PHE A 185 -1.13 4.44 -1.36
CA PHE A 185 -0.45 3.15 -1.39
C PHE A 185 -0.63 2.42 -2.74
N THR A 186 -1.77 2.62 -3.42
CA THR A 186 -2.11 1.90 -4.65
C THR A 186 -1.38 2.47 -5.86
N LYS A 187 -0.15 2.00 -6.10
CA LYS A 187 0.68 2.41 -7.25
C LYS A 187 0.01 2.12 -8.60
N TYR A 188 -0.68 0.98 -8.68
CA TYR A 188 -1.33 0.49 -9.91
C TYR A 188 -2.80 0.17 -9.64
N PRO A 189 -3.71 1.15 -9.75
CA PRO A 189 -5.15 0.94 -9.55
C PRO A 189 -5.77 0.25 -10.78
N LYS A 190 -5.33 -0.98 -11.07
CA LYS A 190 -5.76 -1.80 -12.20
C LYS A 190 -5.87 -3.27 -11.81
N GLU A 191 -6.67 -4.02 -12.56
CA GLU A 191 -6.73 -5.48 -12.50
C GLU A 191 -5.49 -6.11 -13.19
N SER A 192 -5.20 -7.38 -12.88
CA SER A 192 -4.13 -8.16 -13.55
C SER A 192 -4.41 -8.44 -15.02
N LEU A 193 -5.69 -8.44 -15.40
CA LEU A 193 -6.18 -8.51 -16.77
C LEU A 193 -7.10 -7.32 -17.02
N ILE A 194 -6.70 -6.44 -17.95
CA ILE A 194 -7.52 -5.32 -18.40
C ILE A 194 -8.27 -5.79 -19.65
N ASP A 195 -9.59 -5.63 -19.67
CA ASP A 195 -10.39 -5.91 -20.86
C ASP A 195 -10.00 -4.92 -21.99
N ASP A 196 -9.72 -5.43 -23.19
CA ASP A 196 -9.24 -4.64 -24.36
C ASP A 196 -10.16 -3.48 -24.78
N ALA A 197 -11.40 -3.46 -24.29
CA ALA A 197 -12.33 -2.34 -24.50
C ALA A 197 -11.91 -1.07 -23.74
N LEU A 198 -11.22 -1.19 -22.60
CA LEU A 198 -10.79 -0.06 -21.77
C LEU A 198 -9.51 0.61 -22.29
N THR A 199 -8.61 -0.15 -22.93
CA THR A 199 -7.34 0.36 -23.48
C THR A 199 -7.54 1.23 -24.72
N LYS A 200 -8.57 0.97 -25.54
CA LYS A 200 -8.89 1.75 -26.74
C LYS A 200 -9.31 3.20 -26.47
N ASN A 201 -9.80 3.50 -25.26
CA ASN A 201 -10.22 4.85 -24.87
C ASN A 201 -9.08 5.71 -24.28
N ILE A 202 -7.88 5.16 -24.12
CA ILE A 202 -6.71 5.89 -23.59
C ILE A 202 -5.81 6.39 -24.74
N SER A 203 -6.10 5.97 -25.98
CA SER A 203 -5.31 6.31 -27.19
C SER A 203 -5.96 7.39 -28.08
N LYS A 204 -6.92 8.18 -27.57
CA LYS A 204 -7.54 9.30 -28.30
C LYS A 204 -7.52 10.59 -27.49
#